data_AF-A0A837NG84-F1
#
_entry.id   AF-A0A837NG84-F1
#
_cell.length_a   1.000
_cell.length_b   1.000
_cell.length_c   1.000
_cell.angle_alpha   90.00
_cell.angle_beta   90.00
_cell.angle_gamma   90.00
#
_symmetry.space_group_name_H-M   'P 1'
#
loop_
_entity.id
_entity.type
_entity.pdbx_description
1 polymer ?
#
loop_
_entity_poly.entity_id
_entity_poly.type
_entity_poly.pdbx_seq_one_letter_code
_entity_poly.pdbx_strand_id
1 'polypeptide(L)'
;MARRNRSRKRGWSLKDWHWISSAVCLIGMLLFSVTGITLNHAGWIESAPSIESHEGSLPQKDLERLVNASGNDTLPASFHRWYEDKTQNSLSSNAQIEWSDYEVYVAMPRPGGDSWFSVDLDSGAFYSETTDRGWIAYFNDLHKARNTGFLWSLFIDIFAIASIVFTITGLLLLKKYSKGRKSTWPLVLAGFIIPFFAVIGSAHAAENELTVEIPRLSVAEYHVPYVAVWLANERHQRVVDIAVWYDTNLENNEGEKWLKDMRQWWRRSGRMTDMPIDGVSGATRRPGVQRVDLTPMLSKLPELSDGNYYLYVEAARELGGREMLRLPLSLPLNNPISITDRGEHELGRVSLKLEP
;
A
#
# COMPACT_ATOMS: atom_id res chain seq x y z
N MET A 1 69.06 10.27 -35.27
CA MET A 1 67.70 10.69 -34.87
C MET A 1 66.91 9.46 -34.40
N ALA A 2 66.78 9.26 -33.09
CA ALA A 2 65.99 8.15 -32.53
C ALA A 2 64.49 8.54 -32.54
N ARG A 3 63.69 7.77 -33.27
CA ARG A 3 62.24 7.97 -33.38
C ARG A 3 61.57 7.41 -32.12
N ARG A 4 61.24 8.30 -31.19
CA ARG A 4 60.60 7.98 -29.91
C ARG A 4 59.18 7.47 -30.16
N ASN A 5 58.97 6.16 -30.10
CA ASN A 5 57.68 5.52 -30.32
C ASN A 5 56.77 5.81 -29.10
N ARG A 6 55.91 6.83 -29.19
CA ARG A 6 54.90 7.10 -28.15
C ARG A 6 53.84 6.02 -28.20
N SER A 7 53.92 5.06 -27.29
CA SER A 7 52.84 4.12 -26.96
C SER A 7 51.56 4.92 -26.65
N ARG A 8 50.63 5.01 -27.60
CA ARG A 8 49.26 5.47 -27.35
C ARG A 8 48.61 4.45 -26.41
N LYS A 9 48.35 4.84 -25.16
CA LYS A 9 47.48 4.06 -24.26
C LYS A 9 46.17 3.80 -25.00
N ARG A 10 45.96 2.56 -25.44
CA ARG A 10 44.75 2.16 -26.15
C ARG A 10 43.61 2.19 -25.14
N GLY A 11 42.69 3.13 -25.29
CA GLY A 11 41.50 3.22 -24.45
C GLY A 11 40.67 1.94 -24.52
N TRP A 12 39.81 1.74 -23.53
CA TRP A 12 38.94 0.57 -23.42
C TRP A 12 38.03 0.45 -24.66
N SER A 13 37.93 -0.76 -25.21
CA SER A 13 37.07 -1.05 -26.35
C SER A 13 35.61 -1.26 -25.91
N LEU A 14 34.68 -1.22 -26.87
CA LEU A 14 33.26 -1.50 -26.64
C LEU A 14 33.04 -2.87 -25.95
N LYS A 15 33.88 -3.86 -26.29
CA LYS A 15 33.82 -5.20 -25.68
C LYS A 15 34.28 -5.16 -24.22
N ASP A 16 35.31 -4.37 -23.93
CA ASP A 16 35.85 -4.23 -22.56
C ASP A 16 34.80 -3.55 -21.67
N TRP A 17 34.19 -2.46 -22.14
CA TRP A 17 33.08 -1.82 -21.45
C TRP A 17 31.90 -2.75 -21.19
N HIS A 18 31.51 -3.55 -22.19
CA HIS A 18 30.42 -4.51 -22.04
C HIS A 18 30.74 -5.63 -21.04
N TRP A 19 31.94 -6.21 -21.13
CA TRP A 19 32.37 -7.27 -20.22
C TRP A 19 32.44 -6.77 -18.77
N ILE A 20 33.00 -5.59 -18.55
CA ILE A 20 33.18 -5.04 -17.19
C ILE A 20 31.84 -4.65 -16.59
N SER A 21 30.99 -3.94 -17.33
CA SER A 21 29.64 -3.60 -16.85
C SER A 21 28.80 -4.86 -16.60
N SER A 22 28.88 -5.87 -17.47
CA SER A 22 28.24 -7.17 -17.26
C SER A 22 28.70 -7.86 -15.98
N ALA A 23 30.01 -7.90 -15.72
CA ALA A 23 30.55 -8.53 -14.52
C ALA A 23 30.10 -7.80 -13.24
N VAL A 24 30.06 -6.47 -13.27
CA VAL A 24 29.58 -5.65 -12.14
C VAL A 24 28.10 -5.88 -11.86
N CYS A 25 27.26 -6.01 -12.90
CA CYS A 25 25.82 -6.15 -12.72
C CYS A 25 25.33 -7.62 -12.64
N LEU A 26 26.15 -8.64 -12.90
CA LEU A 26 25.66 -10.01 -13.08
C LEU A 26 24.89 -10.55 -11.86
N ILE A 27 25.50 -10.49 -10.67
CA ILE A 27 24.88 -11.00 -9.44
C ILE A 27 23.69 -10.14 -9.03
N GLY A 28 23.79 -8.82 -9.21
CA GLY A 28 22.67 -7.90 -8.96
C GLY A 28 21.47 -8.20 -9.86
N MET A 29 21.69 -8.45 -11.16
CA MET A 29 20.63 -8.82 -12.11
C MET A 29 19.94 -10.13 -11.72
N LEU A 30 20.71 -11.14 -11.27
CA LEU A 30 20.14 -12.39 -10.78
C LEU A 30 19.28 -12.16 -9.52
N LEU A 31 19.80 -11.42 -8.54
CA LEU A 31 19.09 -11.11 -7.31
C LEU A 31 17.78 -10.34 -7.59
N PHE A 32 17.84 -9.29 -8.42
CA PHE A 32 16.66 -8.50 -8.79
C PHE A 32 15.66 -9.31 -9.61
N SER A 33 16.13 -10.23 -10.47
CA SER A 33 15.21 -11.10 -11.21
C SER A 33 14.46 -12.07 -10.30
N VAL A 34 15.15 -12.69 -9.33
CA VAL A 34 14.53 -13.61 -8.36
C VAL A 34 13.55 -12.86 -7.45
N THR A 35 13.96 -11.72 -6.90
CA THR A 35 13.10 -10.89 -6.04
C THR A 35 11.96 -10.21 -6.80
N GLY A 36 12.11 -9.98 -8.11
CA GLY A 36 11.03 -9.54 -8.98
C GLY A 36 9.90 -10.57 -9.10
N ILE A 37 10.21 -11.86 -9.07
CA ILE A 37 9.19 -12.93 -9.06
C ILE A 37 8.44 -12.91 -7.72
N THR A 38 9.14 -12.72 -6.59
CA THR A 38 8.52 -12.69 -5.26
C THR A 38 7.68 -11.45 -5.01
N LEU A 39 7.95 -10.34 -5.72
CA LEU A 39 7.09 -9.16 -5.70
C LEU A 39 5.71 -9.43 -6.30
N ASN A 40 5.66 -10.15 -7.43
CA ASN A 40 4.41 -10.46 -8.14
C ASN A 40 3.59 -11.56 -7.45
N HIS A 41 4.22 -12.33 -6.57
CA HIS A 41 3.65 -13.54 -5.97
C HIS A 41 3.83 -13.58 -4.45
N ALA A 42 3.82 -12.42 -3.80
CA ALA A 42 4.08 -12.32 -2.36
C ALA A 42 3.11 -13.18 -1.51
N GLY A 43 1.89 -13.44 -2.00
CA GLY A 43 0.91 -14.31 -1.33
C GLY A 43 1.06 -15.82 -1.60
N TRP A 44 1.97 -16.24 -2.48
CA TRP A 44 2.22 -17.68 -2.75
C TRP A 44 3.05 -18.35 -1.67
N ILE A 45 3.76 -17.56 -0.86
CA ILE A 45 4.57 -18.07 0.23
C ILE A 45 3.97 -17.52 1.51
N GLU A 46 3.21 -18.34 2.21
CA GLU A 46 2.58 -17.98 3.49
C GLU A 46 3.66 -17.64 4.52
N SER A 47 3.77 -16.36 4.86
CA SER A 47 4.48 -15.90 6.06
C SER A 47 3.47 -15.18 6.94
N ALA A 48 3.06 -15.84 8.02
CA ALA A 48 2.28 -15.17 9.06
C ALA A 48 3.14 -14.06 9.69
N PRO A 49 2.64 -12.82 9.79
CA PRO A 49 3.40 -11.77 10.44
C PRO A 49 3.60 -12.10 11.92
N SER A 50 4.82 -11.91 12.41
CA SER A 50 5.15 -12.00 13.82
C SER A 50 5.03 -10.61 14.43
N ILE A 51 4.24 -10.46 15.49
CA ILE A 51 4.06 -9.19 16.19
C ILE A 51 4.62 -9.36 17.60
N GLU A 52 5.54 -8.49 17.97
CA GLU A 52 6.10 -8.37 19.31
C GLU A 52 5.65 -7.04 19.91
N SER A 53 4.97 -7.09 21.05
CA SER A 53 4.47 -5.91 21.75
C SER A 53 5.12 -5.77 23.13
N HIS A 54 5.50 -4.55 23.50
CA HIS A 54 5.98 -4.25 24.85
C HIS A 54 5.19 -3.12 25.47
N GLU A 55 4.80 -3.33 26.73
CA GLU A 55 4.13 -2.34 27.57
C GLU A 55 5.01 -2.00 28.77
N GLY A 56 4.94 -0.75 29.20
CA GLY A 56 5.65 -0.29 30.38
C GLY A 56 5.21 1.10 30.82
N SER A 57 5.91 1.61 31.82
CA SER A 57 5.77 2.98 32.27
C SER A 57 7.16 3.56 32.46
N LEU A 58 7.37 4.78 31.96
CA LEU A 58 8.63 5.49 32.10
C LEU A 58 8.84 5.90 33.56
N PRO A 59 10.06 5.75 34.10
CA PRO A 59 10.40 6.37 35.37
C PRO A 59 10.17 7.88 35.33
N GLN A 60 9.61 8.46 36.40
CA GLN A 60 9.27 9.89 36.50
C GLN A 60 10.38 10.82 35.99
N LYS A 61 11.64 10.53 36.33
CA LYS A 61 12.81 11.32 35.94
C LYS A 61 13.07 11.34 34.44
N ASP A 62 12.75 10.25 33.74
CA ASP A 62 12.92 10.13 32.29
C ASP A 62 11.71 10.71 31.56
N LEU A 63 10.50 10.57 32.13
CA LEU A 63 9.30 11.25 31.66
C LEU A 63 9.47 12.78 31.69
N GLU A 64 9.92 13.35 32.80
CA GLU A 64 10.18 14.80 32.91
C GLU A 64 11.16 15.30 31.84
N ARG A 65 12.19 14.52 31.51
CA ARG A 65 13.16 14.87 30.45
C ARG A 65 12.56 14.75 29.07
N LEU A 66 11.70 13.76 28.86
CA LEU A 66 11.00 13.56 27.60
C LEU A 66 10.00 14.69 27.33
N VAL A 67 9.19 15.06 28.33
CA VAL A 67 8.25 16.18 28.25
C VAL A 67 8.97 17.50 27.95
N ASN A 68 10.10 17.75 28.63
CA ASN A 68 10.92 18.95 28.37
C ASN A 68 11.55 18.97 26.96
N ALA A 69 11.62 17.82 26.28
CA ALA A 69 12.10 17.71 24.91
C ALA A 69 10.97 17.76 23.88
N SER A 70 9.71 17.96 24.29
CA SER A 70 8.56 18.06 23.39
C SER A 70 8.79 19.12 22.30
N GLY A 71 8.45 18.77 21.06
CA GLY A 71 8.67 19.60 19.89
C GLY A 71 10.09 19.57 19.31
N ASN A 72 11.04 18.83 19.90
CA ASN A 72 12.35 18.61 19.31
C ASN A 72 12.35 17.44 18.32
N ASP A 73 13.22 17.53 17.31
CA ASP A 73 13.45 16.46 16.31
C ASP A 73 14.24 15.25 16.85
N THR A 74 14.59 15.24 18.14
CA THR A 74 15.40 14.16 18.75
C THR A 74 14.91 13.86 20.16
N LEU A 75 15.03 12.59 20.57
CA LEU A 75 14.65 12.14 21.90
C LEU A 75 15.84 12.23 22.88
N PRO A 76 15.60 12.44 24.19
CA PRO A 76 16.67 12.48 25.18
C PRO A 76 17.47 11.18 25.23
N ALA A 77 18.79 11.27 25.39
CA ALA A 77 19.67 10.09 25.50
C ALA A 77 19.29 9.13 26.65
N SER A 78 18.61 9.62 27.70
CA SER A 78 18.09 8.75 28.75
C SER A 78 16.91 7.89 28.29
N PHE A 79 16.04 8.44 27.45
CA PHE A 79 14.95 7.69 26.82
C PHE A 79 15.49 6.61 25.88
N HIS A 80 16.51 6.91 25.07
CA HIS A 80 17.16 5.92 24.19
C HIS A 80 17.63 4.68 24.96
N ARG A 81 18.31 4.86 26.10
CA ARG A 81 18.80 3.74 26.94
C ARG A 81 17.66 2.96 27.57
N TRP A 82 16.63 3.66 28.05
CA TRP A 82 15.46 3.01 28.65
C TRP A 82 14.70 2.18 27.61
N TYR A 83 14.50 2.73 26.41
CA TYR A 83 13.85 2.04 25.31
C TYR A 83 14.62 0.77 24.90
N GLU A 84 15.94 0.87 24.77
CA GLU A 84 16.80 -0.27 24.43
C GLU A 84 16.77 -1.37 25.49
N ASP A 85 16.80 -1.01 26.77
CA ASP A 85 16.65 -1.96 27.87
C ASP A 85 15.26 -2.65 27.86
N LYS A 86 14.20 -1.87 27.62
CA LYS A 86 12.82 -2.34 27.68
C LYS A 86 12.43 -3.23 26.50
N THR A 87 12.87 -2.87 25.29
CA THR A 87 12.44 -3.51 24.04
C THR A 87 13.52 -4.39 23.41
N GLN A 88 14.75 -4.36 23.93
CA GLN A 88 15.94 -5.00 23.33
C GLN A 88 16.21 -4.53 21.88
N ASN A 89 15.60 -3.41 21.47
CA ASN A 89 15.72 -2.83 20.15
C ASN A 89 16.30 -1.41 20.26
N SER A 90 17.12 -1.02 19.29
CA SER A 90 17.63 0.35 19.21
C SER A 90 16.71 1.25 18.38
N LEU A 91 16.66 2.54 18.73
CA LEU A 91 15.96 3.54 17.93
C LEU A 91 16.64 3.67 16.56
N SER A 92 15.86 3.47 15.51
CA SER A 92 16.38 3.53 14.14
C SER A 92 16.73 4.97 13.74
N SER A 93 17.73 5.12 12.85
CA SER A 93 18.14 6.43 12.31
C SER A 93 17.08 7.08 11.41
N ASN A 94 16.05 6.33 11.01
CA ASN A 94 14.92 6.82 10.23
C ASN A 94 13.64 6.99 11.07
N ALA A 95 13.77 7.07 12.40
CA ALA A 95 12.65 7.35 13.30
C ALA A 95 11.96 8.67 12.93
N GLN A 96 10.65 8.62 12.76
CA GLN A 96 9.79 9.77 12.52
C GLN A 96 9.07 10.07 13.82
N ILE A 97 9.39 11.21 14.43
CA ILE A 97 8.85 11.62 15.73
C ILE A 97 7.70 12.58 15.49
N GLU A 98 6.54 12.26 16.04
CA GLU A 98 5.34 13.08 16.03
C GLU A 98 4.95 13.41 17.47
N TRP A 99 4.97 14.69 17.81
CA TRP A 99 4.58 15.19 19.12
C TRP A 99 3.13 15.67 19.12
N SER A 100 2.40 15.33 20.17
CA SER A 100 1.11 15.94 20.51
C SER A 100 1.17 16.54 21.91
N ASP A 101 0.06 17.13 22.37
CA ASP A 101 -0.04 17.70 23.72
C ASP A 101 0.02 16.63 24.82
N TYR A 102 -0.36 15.38 24.52
CA TYR A 102 -0.53 14.29 25.49
C TYR A 102 0.27 13.04 25.18
N GLU A 103 0.85 12.91 23.98
CA GLU A 103 1.67 11.76 23.62
C GLU A 103 2.85 12.14 22.71
N VAL A 104 3.87 11.28 22.71
CA VAL A 104 4.86 11.22 21.63
C VAL A 104 4.74 9.90 20.91
N TYR A 105 4.43 9.96 19.62
CA TYR A 105 4.34 8.81 18.73
C TYR A 105 5.58 8.77 17.84
N VAL A 106 6.21 7.60 17.72
CA VAL A 106 7.40 7.42 16.89
C VAL A 106 7.23 6.24 15.97
N ALA A 107 7.27 6.51 14.66
CA ALA A 107 7.28 5.49 13.62
C ALA A 107 8.72 5.16 13.18
N MET A 108 9.06 3.89 13.18
CA MET A 108 10.35 3.35 12.76
C MET A 108 10.14 2.25 11.70
N PRO A 109 9.76 2.63 10.47
CA PRO A 109 9.50 1.67 9.42
C PRO A 109 10.82 0.99 9.00
N ARG A 110 10.78 -0.32 8.72
CA ARG A 110 11.97 -1.10 8.34
C ARG A 110 11.71 -1.98 7.12
N PRO A 111 12.73 -2.51 6.45
CA PRO A 111 12.51 -3.49 5.39
C PRO A 111 11.86 -4.74 5.98
N GLY A 112 10.78 -5.22 5.37
CA GLY A 112 10.09 -6.44 5.79
C GLY A 112 9.24 -6.30 7.04
N GLY A 113 9.03 -5.10 7.56
CA GLY A 113 8.27 -4.92 8.79
C GLY A 113 8.04 -3.46 9.14
N ASP A 114 7.43 -3.23 10.28
CA ASP A 114 7.23 -1.90 10.83
C ASP A 114 7.47 -1.97 12.34
N SER A 115 7.99 -0.90 12.93
CA SER A 115 8.11 -0.75 14.38
C SER A 115 7.61 0.63 14.75
N TRP A 116 6.92 0.73 15.88
CA TRP A 116 6.45 2.00 16.39
C TRP A 116 6.28 1.94 17.90
N PHE A 117 6.26 3.10 18.54
CA PHE A 117 5.85 3.22 19.93
C PHE A 117 5.09 4.52 20.17
N SER A 118 4.30 4.54 21.24
CA SER A 118 3.73 5.75 21.83
C SER A 118 4.11 5.83 23.31
N VAL A 119 4.33 7.05 23.79
CA VAL A 119 4.45 7.38 25.21
C VAL A 119 3.43 8.45 25.55
N ASP A 120 2.55 8.16 26.50
CA ASP A 120 1.67 9.15 27.12
C ASP A 120 2.50 10.07 28.03
N LEU A 121 2.42 11.38 27.79
CA LEU A 121 3.26 12.40 28.42
C LEU A 121 2.80 12.75 29.85
N ASP A 122 1.56 12.42 30.21
CA ASP A 122 1.00 12.70 31.53
C ASP A 122 1.29 11.56 32.52
N SER A 123 1.05 10.33 32.09
CA SER A 123 1.17 9.11 32.89
C SER A 123 2.50 8.39 32.71
N GLY A 124 3.24 8.68 31.64
CA GLY A 124 4.43 7.93 31.24
C GLY A 124 4.13 6.54 30.71
N ALA A 125 2.87 6.20 30.41
CA ALA A 125 2.51 4.90 29.86
C ALA A 125 3.17 4.73 28.48
N PHE A 126 3.83 3.59 28.28
CA PHE A 126 4.53 3.24 27.05
C PHE A 126 3.93 2.00 26.43
N TYR A 127 3.67 2.09 25.14
CA TYR A 127 3.27 0.98 24.29
C TYR A 127 4.15 0.96 23.05
N SER A 128 4.62 -0.23 22.67
CA SER A 128 5.37 -0.42 21.43
C SER A 128 4.97 -1.70 20.75
N GLU A 129 5.06 -1.70 19.43
CA GLU A 129 4.78 -2.86 18.60
C GLU A 129 5.79 -2.95 17.46
N THR A 130 6.35 -4.13 17.28
CA THR A 130 7.22 -4.47 16.16
C THR A 130 6.60 -5.61 15.38
N THR A 131 6.31 -5.36 14.12
CA THR A 131 5.81 -6.35 13.17
C THR A 131 6.92 -6.81 12.25
N ASP A 132 7.14 -8.12 12.13
CA ASP A 132 7.94 -8.77 11.10
C ASP A 132 7.02 -9.48 10.10
N ARG A 133 7.05 -9.05 8.85
CA ARG A 133 6.24 -9.63 7.76
C ARG A 133 6.96 -10.77 7.02
N GLY A 134 8.10 -11.20 7.53
CA GLY A 134 8.89 -12.32 7.02
C GLY A 134 9.91 -11.94 5.95
N TRP A 135 10.74 -12.93 5.60
CA TRP A 135 11.87 -12.77 4.70
C TRP A 135 11.46 -12.37 3.27
N ILE A 136 10.30 -12.80 2.78
CA ILE A 136 9.79 -12.39 1.46
C ILE A 136 9.51 -10.88 1.44
N ALA A 137 8.81 -10.37 2.46
CA ALA A 137 8.56 -8.94 2.58
C ALA A 137 9.86 -8.14 2.72
N TYR A 138 10.84 -8.68 3.46
CA TYR A 138 12.17 -8.09 3.58
C TYR A 138 12.87 -7.92 2.23
N PHE A 139 13.00 -8.99 1.44
CA PHE A 139 13.64 -8.92 0.12
C PHE A 139 12.84 -8.09 -0.88
N ASN A 140 11.50 -8.10 -0.79
CA ASN A 140 10.64 -7.25 -1.61
C ASN A 140 10.86 -5.77 -1.31
N ASP A 141 11.00 -5.39 -0.04
CA ASP A 141 11.30 -4.01 0.36
C ASP A 141 12.73 -3.61 -0.03
N LEU A 142 13.71 -4.52 0.08
CA LEU A 142 15.07 -4.31 -0.45
C LEU A 142 15.07 -4.07 -1.96
N HIS A 143 14.31 -4.86 -2.74
CA HIS A 143 14.20 -4.67 -4.18
C HIS A 143 13.68 -3.27 -4.55
N LYS A 144 12.75 -2.74 -3.75
CA LYS A 144 12.15 -1.41 -3.93
C LYS A 144 12.96 -0.27 -3.28
N ALA A 145 14.07 -0.57 -2.62
CA ALA A 145 14.80 0.37 -1.75
C ALA A 145 13.90 1.03 -0.67
N ARG A 146 12.85 0.33 -0.21
CA ARG A 146 11.88 0.86 0.75
C ARG A 146 12.43 0.75 2.17
N ASN A 147 12.45 1.87 2.89
CA ASN A 147 12.92 1.95 4.29
C ASN A 147 14.36 1.43 4.49
N THR A 148 15.19 1.46 3.44
CA THR A 148 16.58 0.99 3.49
C THR A 148 17.57 2.12 3.79
N GLY A 149 18.75 1.78 4.32
CA GLY A 149 19.80 2.75 4.56
C GLY A 149 20.48 3.27 3.28
N PHE A 150 21.17 4.40 3.42
CA PHE A 150 21.89 5.11 2.33
C PHE A 150 22.78 4.20 1.48
N LEU A 151 23.54 3.30 2.10
CA LEU A 151 24.46 2.41 1.38
C LEU A 151 23.74 1.48 0.40
N TRP A 152 22.54 1.03 0.74
CA TRP A 152 21.75 0.16 -0.13
C TRP A 152 21.17 0.94 -1.31
N SER A 153 20.62 2.13 -1.05
CA SER A 153 20.15 3.03 -2.11
C SER A 153 21.29 3.39 -3.08
N LEU A 154 22.47 3.73 -2.55
CA LEU A 154 23.66 4.01 -3.37
C LEU A 154 24.09 2.79 -4.20
N PHE A 155 24.04 1.58 -3.63
CA PHE A 155 24.30 0.35 -4.37
C PHE A 155 23.34 0.18 -5.55
N ILE A 156 22.03 0.40 -5.34
CA ILE A 156 21.01 0.32 -6.40
C ILE A 156 21.27 1.35 -7.50
N ASP A 157 21.63 2.59 -7.16
CA ASP A 157 21.93 3.63 -8.14
C ASP A 157 23.15 3.27 -9.00
N ILE A 158 24.25 2.82 -8.37
CA ILE A 158 25.45 2.36 -9.08
C ILE A 158 25.12 1.16 -9.97
N PHE A 159 24.35 0.21 -9.45
CA PHE A 159 23.90 -0.97 -10.18
C PHE A 159 23.03 -0.60 -11.40
N ALA A 160 22.12 0.36 -11.25
CA ALA A 160 21.28 0.87 -12.33
C ALA A 160 22.13 1.53 -13.43
N ILE A 161 23.10 2.38 -13.06
CA ILE A 161 24.03 3.00 -14.00
C ILE A 161 24.85 1.93 -14.74
N ALA A 162 25.39 0.94 -14.02
CA ALA A 162 26.14 -0.16 -14.62
C ALA A 162 25.25 -0.96 -15.59
N SER A 163 23.99 -1.20 -15.24
CA SER A 163 23.01 -1.91 -16.09
C SER A 163 22.65 -1.12 -17.34
N ILE A 164 22.56 0.21 -17.26
CA ILE A 164 22.40 1.09 -18.44
C ILE A 164 23.61 0.97 -19.37
N VAL A 165 24.84 1.05 -18.82
CA VAL A 165 26.05 0.87 -19.63
C VAL A 165 26.09 -0.52 -20.26
N PHE A 166 25.75 -1.56 -19.51
CA PHE A 166 25.68 -2.95 -19.99
C PHE A 166 24.69 -3.11 -21.15
N THR A 167 23.48 -2.58 -21.01
CA THR A 167 22.43 -2.67 -22.04
C THR A 167 22.77 -1.86 -23.29
N ILE A 168 23.28 -0.63 -23.15
CA ILE A 168 23.70 0.21 -24.29
C ILE A 168 24.85 -0.45 -25.05
N THR A 169 25.90 -0.89 -24.32
CA THR A 169 27.05 -1.54 -24.96
C THR A 169 26.67 -2.87 -25.61
N GLY A 170 25.77 -3.63 -25.01
CA GLY A 170 25.18 -4.84 -25.58
C GLY A 170 24.42 -4.57 -26.88
N LEU A 171 23.60 -3.52 -26.92
CA LEU A 171 22.86 -3.11 -28.12
C LEU A 171 23.81 -2.66 -29.25
N LEU A 172 24.87 -1.91 -28.92
CA LEU A 172 25.91 -1.52 -29.88
C LEU A 172 26.68 -2.73 -30.44
N LEU A 173 26.97 -3.73 -29.60
CA LEU A 173 27.57 -4.99 -30.03
C LEU A 173 26.62 -5.79 -30.92
N LEU A 174 25.33 -5.90 -30.57
CA LEU A 174 24.31 -6.53 -31.40
C LEU A 174 24.23 -5.86 -32.77
N LYS A 175 24.18 -4.52 -32.82
CA LYS A 175 24.22 -3.77 -34.08
C LYS A 175 25.46 -4.11 -34.90
N LYS A 176 26.65 -4.09 -34.27
CA LYS A 176 27.94 -4.37 -34.93
C LYS A 176 28.02 -5.80 -35.50
N TYR A 177 27.49 -6.78 -34.79
CA TYR A 177 27.58 -8.20 -35.13
C TYR A 177 26.27 -8.78 -35.70
N SER A 178 25.31 -7.94 -36.06
CA SER A 178 24.00 -8.35 -36.60
C SER A 178 24.06 -8.94 -38.01
N LYS A 179 25.14 -8.69 -38.77
CA LYS A 179 25.29 -9.23 -40.12
C LYS A 179 25.25 -10.76 -40.08
N GLY A 180 24.29 -11.34 -40.80
CA GLY A 180 24.06 -12.80 -40.82
C GLY A 180 23.06 -13.32 -39.80
N ARG A 181 22.55 -12.48 -38.88
CA ARG A 181 21.54 -12.85 -37.87
C ARG A 181 20.24 -12.06 -38.09
N LYS A 182 19.42 -12.53 -39.02
CA LYS A 182 18.15 -11.88 -39.40
C LYS A 182 17.17 -11.70 -38.21
N SER A 183 17.28 -12.54 -37.17
CA SER A 183 16.44 -12.49 -35.97
C SER A 183 16.83 -11.43 -34.93
N THR A 184 18.01 -10.80 -35.03
CA THR A 184 18.49 -9.87 -34.01
C THR A 184 17.53 -8.71 -33.76
N TRP A 185 17.09 -8.02 -34.82
CA TRP A 185 16.21 -6.85 -34.67
C TRP A 185 14.75 -7.21 -34.34
N PRO A 186 14.15 -8.27 -34.92
CA PRO A 186 12.84 -8.76 -34.45
C PRO A 186 12.80 -9.06 -32.95
N LEU A 187 13.83 -9.72 -32.40
CA LEU A 187 13.88 -10.03 -30.97
C LEU A 187 14.05 -8.78 -30.09
N VAL A 188 14.91 -7.84 -30.49
CA VAL A 188 15.07 -6.55 -29.78
C VAL A 188 13.74 -5.78 -29.77
N LEU A 189 13.03 -5.74 -30.90
CA LEU A 189 11.74 -5.07 -31.01
C LEU A 189 10.66 -5.77 -30.18
N ALA A 190 10.61 -7.11 -30.19
CA ALA A 190 9.69 -7.89 -29.36
C ALA A 190 9.85 -7.60 -27.87
N GLY A 191 11.09 -7.40 -27.40
CA GLY A 191 11.40 -7.01 -26.02
C GLY A 191 10.79 -5.67 -25.58
N PHE A 192 10.47 -4.78 -26.52
CA PHE A 192 9.72 -3.54 -26.24
C PHE A 192 8.22 -3.71 -26.46
N ILE A 193 7.83 -4.35 -27.57
CA ILE A 193 6.43 -4.50 -27.98
C ILE A 193 5.62 -5.31 -26.96
N ILE A 194 6.16 -6.41 -26.44
CA ILE A 194 5.42 -7.29 -25.51
C ILE A 194 5.08 -6.53 -24.21
N PRO A 195 6.02 -5.89 -23.49
CA PRO A 195 5.68 -5.07 -22.33
C PRO A 195 4.76 -3.89 -22.67
N PHE A 196 4.96 -3.23 -23.82
CA PHE A 196 4.12 -2.11 -24.25
C PHE A 196 2.66 -2.52 -24.43
N PHE A 197 2.39 -3.65 -25.09
CA PHE A 197 1.04 -4.19 -25.21
C PHE A 197 0.49 -4.72 -23.88
N ALA A 198 1.32 -5.26 -22.99
CA ALA A 198 0.87 -5.65 -21.65
C ALA A 198 0.40 -4.43 -20.84
N VAL A 199 1.13 -3.31 -20.91
CA VAL A 199 0.73 -2.05 -20.27
C VAL A 199 -0.53 -1.47 -20.91
N ILE A 200 -0.62 -1.44 -22.25
CA ILE A 200 -1.82 -0.93 -22.94
C ILE A 200 -3.03 -1.82 -22.66
N GLY A 201 -2.88 -3.14 -22.70
CA GLY A 201 -3.93 -4.09 -22.35
C GLY A 201 -4.40 -3.92 -20.90
N SER A 202 -3.48 -3.56 -19.98
CA SER A 202 -3.82 -3.26 -18.58
C SER A 202 -4.46 -1.87 -18.42
N ALA A 203 -4.09 -0.89 -19.26
CA ALA A 203 -4.68 0.45 -19.26
C ALA A 203 -6.11 0.49 -19.85
N HIS A 204 -6.52 -0.56 -20.55
CA HIS A 204 -7.90 -0.76 -20.99
C HIS A 204 -8.79 -1.52 -19.98
N ALA A 205 -8.26 -1.85 -18.81
CA ALA A 205 -9.07 -2.23 -17.66
C ALA A 205 -9.46 -0.97 -16.86
N ALA A 206 -10.14 -0.02 -17.50
CA ALA A 206 -11.04 0.87 -16.76
C ALA A 206 -12.32 0.05 -16.48
N GLU A 207 -12.16 -0.97 -15.65
CA GLU A 207 -13.26 -1.73 -15.10
C GLU A 207 -14.08 -0.77 -14.24
N ASN A 208 -15.40 -0.92 -14.27
CA ASN A 208 -16.31 -0.29 -13.33
C ASN A 208 -15.70 -0.36 -11.91
N GLU A 209 -15.34 0.79 -11.35
CA GLU A 209 -14.54 0.88 -10.12
C GLU A 209 -15.24 1.78 -9.12
N LEU A 210 -15.44 1.28 -7.90
CA LEU A 210 -15.80 2.09 -6.74
C LEU A 210 -14.67 2.02 -5.72
N THR A 211 -14.13 3.18 -5.37
CA THR A 211 -13.13 3.33 -4.31
C THR A 211 -13.73 4.07 -3.13
N VAL A 212 -13.46 3.56 -1.92
CA VAL A 212 -13.88 4.12 -0.64
C VAL A 212 -12.63 4.31 0.22
N GLU A 213 -12.27 5.54 0.52
CA GLU A 213 -11.19 5.84 1.45
C GLU A 213 -11.69 5.79 2.90
N ILE A 214 -11.04 4.99 3.73
CA ILE A 214 -11.26 4.97 5.17
C ILE A 214 -10.16 5.80 5.83
N PRO A 215 -10.48 6.91 6.50
CA PRO A 215 -9.48 7.78 7.10
C PRO A 215 -8.83 7.15 8.33
N ARG A 216 -7.57 7.49 8.56
CA ARG A 216 -6.92 7.25 9.85
C ARG A 216 -7.40 8.35 10.80
N LEU A 217 -7.97 7.95 11.93
CA LEU A 217 -8.43 8.84 12.98
C LEU A 217 -7.42 8.83 14.11
N SER A 218 -7.17 9.99 14.70
CA SER A 218 -6.41 10.11 15.95
C SER A 218 -7.40 10.04 17.11
N VAL A 219 -7.62 8.84 17.63
CA VAL A 219 -8.54 8.53 18.72
C VAL A 219 -7.87 7.55 19.68
N ALA A 220 -8.23 7.62 20.97
CA ALA A 220 -7.63 6.81 22.03
C ALA A 220 -7.79 5.30 21.80
N GLU A 221 -8.92 4.87 21.22
CA GLU A 221 -9.17 3.48 20.85
C GLU A 221 -9.67 3.42 19.40
N TYR A 222 -8.87 2.84 18.50
CA TYR A 222 -9.19 2.77 17.08
C TYR A 222 -9.94 1.47 16.77
N HIS A 223 -11.25 1.56 16.56
CA HIS A 223 -12.06 0.47 16.02
C HIS A 223 -12.18 0.58 14.50
N VAL A 224 -12.01 -0.50 13.75
CA VAL A 224 -12.18 -0.48 12.30
C VAL A 224 -13.67 -0.26 11.95
N PRO A 225 -14.03 0.70 11.09
CA PRO A 225 -15.44 1.01 10.84
C PRO A 225 -16.12 -0.10 10.03
N TYR A 226 -17.41 -0.26 10.26
CA TYR A 226 -18.29 -1.06 9.42
C TYR A 226 -18.75 -0.17 8.27
N VAL A 227 -18.81 -0.74 7.06
CA VAL A 227 -19.15 0.00 5.85
C VAL A 227 -20.19 -0.74 5.05
N ALA A 228 -21.27 -0.07 4.65
CA ALA A 228 -22.27 -0.60 3.75
C ALA A 228 -22.35 0.25 2.47
N VAL A 229 -22.43 -0.44 1.33
CA VAL A 229 -22.62 0.14 0.01
C VAL A 229 -23.85 -0.48 -0.63
N TRP A 230 -24.80 0.34 -1.08
CA TRP A 230 -26.00 -0.14 -1.76
C TRP A 230 -26.50 0.85 -2.80
N LEU A 231 -27.18 0.31 -3.83
CA LEU A 231 -27.91 1.11 -4.80
C LEU A 231 -29.34 1.30 -4.32
N ALA A 232 -29.88 2.50 -4.49
CA ALA A 232 -31.26 2.83 -4.20
C ALA A 232 -31.91 3.62 -5.34
N ASN A 233 -33.22 3.52 -5.47
CA ASN A 233 -33.99 4.28 -6.45
C ASN A 233 -34.24 5.74 -6.00
N GLU A 234 -34.90 6.54 -6.83
CA GLU A 234 -35.26 7.93 -6.52
C GLU A 234 -36.09 8.09 -5.22
N ARG A 235 -36.83 7.05 -4.82
CA ARG A 235 -37.58 7.01 -3.55
C ARG A 235 -36.72 6.55 -2.36
N HIS A 236 -35.40 6.47 -2.54
CA HIS A 236 -34.42 5.95 -1.59
C HIS A 236 -34.62 4.48 -1.20
N GLN A 237 -35.49 3.74 -1.89
CA GLN A 237 -35.70 2.32 -1.59
C GLN A 237 -34.51 1.52 -2.12
N ARG A 238 -33.99 0.59 -1.31
CA ARG A 238 -32.87 -0.26 -1.68
C ARG A 238 -33.24 -1.12 -2.89
N VAL A 239 -32.35 -1.14 -3.87
CA VAL A 239 -32.43 -1.93 -5.11
C VAL A 239 -31.55 -3.16 -4.99
N VAL A 240 -30.28 -2.98 -4.62
CA VAL A 240 -29.30 -4.05 -4.43
C VAL A 240 -28.24 -3.62 -3.42
N ASP A 241 -27.83 -4.54 -2.54
CA ASP A 241 -26.66 -4.35 -1.69
C ASP A 241 -25.41 -4.78 -2.44
N ILE A 242 -24.33 -4.01 -2.31
CA ILE A 242 -23.12 -4.14 -3.12
C ILE A 242 -21.98 -4.63 -2.25
N ALA A 243 -21.81 -4.02 -1.07
CA ALA A 243 -20.83 -4.46 -0.10
C ALA A 243 -21.31 -4.19 1.32
N VAL A 244 -21.01 -5.10 2.24
CA VAL A 244 -21.20 -4.93 3.69
C VAL A 244 -19.96 -5.44 4.40
N TRP A 245 -19.11 -4.51 4.85
CA TRP A 245 -17.89 -4.80 5.59
C TRP A 245 -18.16 -4.72 7.08
N TYR A 246 -17.98 -5.84 7.78
CA TYR A 246 -18.20 -5.95 9.22
C TYR A 246 -17.26 -7.00 9.81
N ASP A 247 -17.22 -7.13 11.13
CA ASP A 247 -16.35 -8.11 11.76
C ASP A 247 -16.97 -9.50 11.68
N THR A 248 -16.48 -10.31 10.74
CA THR A 248 -16.93 -11.68 10.52
C THR A 248 -16.22 -12.70 11.39
N ASN A 249 -15.17 -12.29 12.12
CA ASN A 249 -14.25 -13.22 12.80
C ASN A 249 -14.48 -13.29 14.31
N LEU A 250 -15.32 -12.42 14.86
CA LEU A 250 -15.72 -12.50 16.27
C LEU A 250 -16.45 -13.80 16.56
N GLU A 251 -16.11 -14.41 17.71
CA GLU A 251 -16.79 -15.63 18.18
C GLU A 251 -18.30 -15.41 18.28
N ASN A 252 -19.09 -16.47 18.10
CA ASN A 252 -20.56 -16.44 18.24
C ASN A 252 -21.26 -15.37 17.37
N ASN A 253 -20.67 -14.97 16.23
CA ASN A 253 -21.19 -13.95 15.32
C ASN A 253 -21.43 -12.59 16.00
N GLU A 254 -20.64 -12.25 17.02
CA GLU A 254 -20.86 -11.01 17.78
C GLU A 254 -20.73 -9.75 16.94
N GLY A 255 -19.99 -9.78 15.83
CA GLY A 255 -19.89 -8.64 14.91
C GLY A 255 -21.24 -8.24 14.30
N GLU A 256 -22.20 -9.15 14.18
CA GLU A 256 -23.54 -8.81 13.69
C GLU A 256 -24.28 -7.83 14.63
N LYS A 257 -23.91 -7.77 15.92
CA LYS A 257 -24.54 -6.89 16.91
C LYS A 257 -24.39 -5.40 16.55
N TRP A 258 -23.33 -5.05 15.82
CA TRP A 258 -22.97 -3.67 15.46
C TRP A 258 -23.45 -3.25 14.07
N LEU A 259 -23.95 -4.19 13.25
CA LEU A 259 -24.55 -3.90 11.94
C LEU A 259 -25.69 -2.86 12.01
N LYS A 260 -26.40 -2.82 13.15
CA LYS A 260 -27.46 -1.84 13.43
C LYS A 260 -26.99 -0.38 13.48
N ASP A 261 -25.68 -0.15 13.65
CA ASP A 261 -25.10 1.18 13.76
C ASP A 261 -24.94 1.85 12.39
N MET A 262 -24.86 1.06 11.31
CA MET A 262 -25.12 1.50 9.93
C MET A 262 -26.64 1.70 9.75
N ARG A 263 -27.15 2.76 10.37
CA ARG A 263 -28.56 3.01 10.63
C ARG A 263 -29.43 3.09 9.39
N GLN A 264 -28.94 3.65 8.28
CA GLN A 264 -29.73 3.79 7.06
C GLN A 264 -29.81 2.45 6.34
N TRP A 265 -28.68 1.80 6.14
CA TRP A 265 -28.60 0.47 5.56
C TRP A 265 -29.41 -0.55 6.37
N TRP A 266 -29.25 -0.60 7.70
CA TRP A 266 -29.95 -1.54 8.57
C TRP A 266 -31.48 -1.45 8.45
N ARG A 267 -32.02 -0.23 8.29
CA ARG A 267 -33.48 -0.03 8.12
C ARG A 267 -33.98 -0.46 6.74
N ARG A 268 -33.14 -0.38 5.71
CA ARG A 268 -33.53 -0.60 4.30
C ARG A 268 -33.23 -2.02 3.81
N SER A 269 -32.21 -2.66 4.36
CA SER A 269 -31.80 -4.01 4.02
C SER A 269 -31.51 -4.85 5.27
N GLY A 270 -30.48 -4.47 6.04
CA GLY A 270 -29.86 -5.36 7.03
C GLY A 270 -30.78 -6.04 8.05
N ARG A 271 -31.82 -5.36 8.56
CA ARG A 271 -32.71 -5.91 9.61
C ARG A 271 -33.43 -7.20 9.22
N MET A 272 -33.72 -7.39 7.93
CA MET A 272 -34.51 -8.51 7.43
C MET A 272 -33.66 -9.53 6.67
N THR A 273 -32.34 -9.41 6.75
CA THR A 273 -31.40 -10.20 5.95
C THR A 273 -30.61 -11.13 6.86
N ASP A 274 -30.50 -12.40 6.46
CA ASP A 274 -29.60 -13.35 7.13
C ASP A 274 -28.15 -13.03 6.74
N MET A 275 -27.28 -12.91 7.73
CA MET A 275 -25.86 -12.63 7.54
C MET A 275 -25.01 -13.91 7.64
N PRO A 276 -23.88 -14.01 6.93
CA PRO A 276 -23.41 -13.10 5.88
C PRO A 276 -24.20 -13.23 4.56
N ILE A 277 -24.30 -12.12 3.82
CA ILE A 277 -24.82 -12.12 2.44
C ILE A 277 -23.72 -12.59 1.48
N ASP A 278 -23.98 -13.68 0.76
CA ASP A 278 -23.03 -14.21 -0.23
C ASP A 278 -22.67 -13.17 -1.31
N GLY A 279 -21.38 -13.06 -1.64
CA GLY A 279 -20.85 -12.09 -2.60
C GLY A 279 -20.92 -10.60 -2.21
N VAL A 280 -21.55 -10.24 -1.08
CA VAL A 280 -21.70 -8.86 -0.62
C VAL A 280 -21.00 -8.62 0.71
N SER A 281 -21.05 -9.59 1.62
CA SER A 281 -20.43 -9.48 2.94
C SER A 281 -18.93 -9.73 2.91
N GLY A 282 -18.18 -9.00 3.73
CA GLY A 282 -16.74 -9.20 3.89
C GLY A 282 -16.22 -8.64 5.20
N ALA A 283 -14.94 -8.93 5.50
CA ALA A 283 -14.28 -8.42 6.69
C ALA A 283 -14.13 -6.88 6.65
N THR A 284 -14.08 -6.27 7.83
CA THR A 284 -13.73 -4.85 8.02
C THR A 284 -12.41 -4.49 7.34
N ARG A 285 -12.26 -3.21 6.95
CA ARG A 285 -11.09 -2.73 6.19
C ARG A 285 -10.33 -1.66 6.97
N ARG A 286 -9.02 -1.86 7.12
CA ARG A 286 -8.10 -0.90 7.77
C ARG A 286 -8.05 0.45 7.01
N PRO A 287 -7.56 1.53 7.66
CA PRO A 287 -7.38 2.82 7.00
C PRO A 287 -6.66 2.73 5.65
N GLY A 288 -7.12 3.51 4.68
CA GLY A 288 -6.60 3.52 3.32
C GLY A 288 -7.71 3.47 2.26
N VAL A 289 -7.30 3.47 0.99
CA VAL A 289 -8.24 3.37 -0.15
C VAL A 289 -8.61 1.92 -0.38
N GLN A 290 -9.90 1.62 -0.25
CA GLN A 290 -10.47 0.30 -0.45
C GLN A 290 -11.22 0.23 -1.77
N ARG A 291 -11.07 -0.87 -2.50
CA ARG A 291 -11.86 -1.14 -3.71
C ARG A 291 -13.09 -1.96 -3.35
N VAL A 292 -14.23 -1.60 -3.94
CA VAL A 292 -15.50 -2.31 -3.80
C VAL A 292 -15.76 -3.09 -5.08
N ASP A 293 -16.10 -4.36 -4.94
CA ASP A 293 -16.55 -5.19 -6.06
C ASP A 293 -17.96 -4.74 -6.48
N LEU A 294 -18.09 -4.25 -7.70
CA LEU A 294 -19.35 -3.75 -8.26
C LEU A 294 -20.17 -4.85 -8.95
N THR A 295 -19.71 -6.10 -8.98
CA THR A 295 -20.42 -7.22 -9.63
C THR A 295 -21.90 -7.34 -9.21
N PRO A 296 -22.28 -7.20 -7.92
CA PRO A 296 -23.69 -7.21 -7.52
C PRO A 296 -24.51 -6.07 -8.13
N MET A 297 -23.92 -4.89 -8.30
CA MET A 297 -24.57 -3.75 -8.94
C MET A 297 -24.71 -3.97 -10.44
N LEU A 298 -23.61 -4.33 -11.11
CA LEU A 298 -23.53 -4.46 -12.56
C LEU A 298 -24.43 -5.56 -13.10
N SER A 299 -24.55 -6.68 -12.37
CA SER A 299 -25.50 -7.74 -12.72
C SER A 299 -26.96 -7.29 -12.62
N LYS A 300 -27.25 -6.28 -11.77
CA LYS A 300 -28.60 -5.76 -11.58
C LYS A 300 -28.98 -4.66 -12.58
N LEU A 301 -28.00 -3.87 -13.07
CA LEU A 301 -28.24 -2.72 -13.95
C LEU A 301 -29.15 -3.01 -15.17
N PRO A 302 -29.01 -4.13 -15.90
CA PRO A 302 -29.86 -4.41 -17.08
C PRO A 302 -31.34 -4.62 -16.76
N GLU A 303 -31.68 -4.90 -15.50
CA GLU A 303 -33.06 -5.11 -15.04
C GLU A 303 -33.73 -3.81 -14.56
N LEU A 304 -32.98 -2.71 -14.47
CA LEU A 304 -33.46 -1.46 -13.91
C LEU A 304 -34.12 -0.59 -14.99
N SER A 305 -35.22 0.06 -14.61
CA SER A 305 -35.90 1.04 -15.44
C SER A 305 -35.09 2.33 -15.55
N ASP A 306 -35.23 3.04 -16.67
CA ASP A 306 -34.72 4.39 -16.85
C ASP A 306 -35.14 5.31 -15.71
N GLY A 307 -34.20 6.09 -15.18
CA GLY A 307 -34.49 7.00 -14.07
C GLY A 307 -33.28 7.35 -13.21
N ASN A 308 -33.57 8.04 -12.10
CA ASN A 308 -32.57 8.46 -11.12
C ASN A 308 -32.40 7.42 -10.01
N TYR A 309 -31.15 7.14 -9.71
CA TYR A 309 -30.68 6.24 -8.68
C TYR A 309 -29.62 6.93 -7.82
N TYR A 310 -29.35 6.34 -6.67
CA TYR A 310 -28.35 6.82 -5.73
C TYR A 310 -27.52 5.65 -5.24
N LEU A 311 -26.21 5.76 -5.39
CA LEU A 311 -25.27 4.86 -4.73
C LEU A 311 -24.94 5.46 -3.36
N TYR A 312 -25.26 4.71 -2.31
CA TYR A 312 -24.97 5.09 -0.94
C TYR A 312 -23.74 4.38 -0.43
N VAL A 313 -22.93 5.11 0.34
CA VAL A 313 -21.82 4.58 1.13
C VAL A 313 -22.02 5.07 2.55
N GLU A 314 -22.27 4.17 3.49
CA GLU A 314 -22.44 4.47 4.91
C GLU A 314 -21.31 3.81 5.70
N ALA A 315 -20.67 4.56 6.59
CA ALA A 315 -19.70 4.05 7.55
C ALA A 315 -20.19 4.33 8.98
N ALA A 316 -19.97 3.36 9.88
CA ALA A 316 -20.24 3.50 11.30
C ALA A 316 -19.17 2.78 12.11
N ARG A 317 -18.75 3.39 13.21
CA ARG A 317 -17.74 2.81 14.11
C ARG A 317 -18.34 2.51 15.47
N GLU A 318 -17.91 1.42 16.09
CA GLU A 318 -18.27 1.09 17.47
C GLU A 318 -17.89 2.26 18.39
N LEU A 319 -18.88 2.79 19.12
CA LEU A 319 -18.73 3.96 20.00
C LEU A 319 -18.21 5.24 19.33
N GLY A 320 -18.13 5.28 18.00
CA GLY A 320 -17.59 6.37 17.21
C GLY A 320 -18.64 7.16 16.43
N GLY A 321 -18.20 7.79 15.35
CA GLY A 321 -19.05 8.54 14.44
C GLY A 321 -19.81 7.65 13.47
N ARG A 322 -20.70 8.29 12.72
CA ARG A 322 -21.33 7.71 11.53
C ARG A 322 -21.34 8.74 10.43
N GLU A 323 -21.18 8.28 9.21
CA GLU A 323 -21.20 9.15 8.05
C GLU A 323 -21.81 8.42 6.86
N MET A 324 -22.45 9.16 5.97
CA MET A 324 -23.05 8.60 4.77
C MET A 324 -22.90 9.57 3.61
N LEU A 325 -22.37 9.09 2.51
CA LEU A 325 -22.31 9.81 1.23
C LEU A 325 -23.33 9.24 0.25
N ARG A 326 -23.74 10.09 -0.71
CA ARG A 326 -24.74 9.75 -1.72
C ARG A 326 -24.29 10.24 -3.09
N LEU A 327 -23.98 9.30 -3.97
CA LEU A 327 -23.55 9.58 -5.34
C LEU A 327 -24.76 9.44 -6.29
N PRO A 328 -25.17 10.50 -7.01
CA PRO A 328 -26.30 10.45 -7.93
C PRO A 328 -25.95 9.71 -9.23
N LEU A 329 -26.81 8.79 -9.67
CA LEU A 329 -26.65 7.97 -10.87
C LEU A 329 -27.90 8.08 -11.75
N SER A 330 -27.75 8.31 -13.05
CA SER A 330 -28.88 8.29 -13.99
C SER A 330 -28.71 7.12 -14.96
N LEU A 331 -29.78 6.32 -15.11
CA LEU A 331 -29.83 5.18 -16.03
C LEU A 331 -30.76 5.48 -17.21
N PRO A 332 -30.47 4.95 -18.42
CA PRO A 332 -29.33 4.08 -18.75
C PRO A 332 -27.99 4.85 -18.82
N LEU A 333 -26.88 4.12 -18.60
CA LEU A 333 -25.53 4.67 -18.75
C LEU A 333 -25.24 4.88 -20.24
N ASN A 334 -25.43 6.11 -20.73
CA ASN A 334 -25.20 6.43 -22.15
C ASN A 334 -23.75 6.86 -22.44
N ASN A 335 -23.05 7.35 -21.41
CA ASN A 335 -21.66 7.80 -21.48
C ASN A 335 -20.91 7.35 -20.24
N PRO A 336 -19.57 7.21 -20.29
CA PRO A 336 -18.76 6.95 -19.12
C PRO A 336 -18.98 8.05 -18.06
N ILE A 337 -19.14 7.65 -16.81
CA ILE A 337 -19.32 8.57 -15.69
C ILE A 337 -18.22 8.40 -14.65
N SER A 338 -17.84 9.52 -14.05
CA SER A 338 -16.91 9.58 -12.93
C SER A 338 -17.44 10.55 -11.89
N ILE A 339 -17.92 10.02 -10.77
CA ILE A 339 -18.52 10.80 -9.68
C ILE A 339 -17.60 10.68 -8.48
N THR A 340 -17.30 11.79 -7.81
CA THR A 340 -16.47 11.78 -6.60
C THR A 340 -17.09 12.68 -5.56
N ASP A 341 -17.10 12.19 -4.32
CA ASP A 341 -17.56 12.91 -3.14
C ASP A 341 -16.58 12.64 -1.98
N ARG A 342 -16.67 13.40 -0.89
CA ARG A 342 -15.75 13.30 0.24
C ARG A 342 -16.49 13.48 1.56
N GLY A 343 -16.27 12.56 2.50
CA GLY A 343 -16.74 12.69 3.88
C GLY A 343 -15.83 13.58 4.72
N GLU A 344 -16.35 13.96 5.88
CA GLU A 344 -15.72 14.83 6.85
C GLU A 344 -15.02 14.05 7.96
N HIS A 345 -15.54 12.90 8.38
CA HIS A 345 -15.10 12.21 9.60
C HIS A 345 -14.84 10.71 9.41
N GLU A 346 -15.84 9.91 9.03
CA GLU A 346 -15.73 8.45 8.94
C GLU A 346 -15.44 7.96 7.51
N LEU A 347 -15.69 8.80 6.50
CA LEU A 347 -15.38 8.53 5.11
C LEU A 347 -14.39 9.57 4.57
N GLY A 348 -13.38 9.12 3.84
CA GLY A 348 -12.50 9.97 3.05
C GLY A 348 -13.11 10.26 1.69
N ARG A 349 -12.28 10.27 0.64
CA ARG A 349 -12.75 10.36 -0.74
C ARG A 349 -13.42 9.06 -1.18
N VAL A 350 -14.62 9.19 -1.75
CA VAL A 350 -15.32 8.11 -2.45
C VAL A 350 -15.41 8.45 -3.93
N SER A 351 -14.97 7.55 -4.80
CA SER A 351 -14.96 7.75 -6.26
C SER A 351 -15.57 6.56 -6.98
N LEU A 352 -16.59 6.82 -7.78
CA LEU A 352 -17.27 5.86 -8.64
C LEU A 352 -16.94 6.17 -10.10
N LYS A 353 -16.49 5.15 -10.83
CA LYS A 353 -16.32 5.17 -12.28
C LYS A 353 -17.14 4.06 -12.88
N LEU A 354 -17.99 4.38 -13.85
CA LEU A 354 -18.78 3.40 -14.59
C LEU A 354 -18.68 3.65 -16.09
N GLU A 355 -18.57 2.57 -16.83
CA GLU A 355 -18.65 2.55 -18.29
C GLU A 355 -20.05 2.09 -18.73
N PRO A 356 -20.56 2.55 -19.89
CA PRO A 356 -21.85 2.16 -20.47
C PRO A 356 -22.08 0.66 -20.66
#